data_AF-A0A2T7U861-F1
#
_entry.id   AF-A0A2T7U861-F1
#
_cell.length_a   1.000
_cell.length_b   1.000
_cell.length_c   1.000
_cell.angle_alpha   90.00
_cell.angle_beta   90.00
_cell.angle_gamma   90.00
#
_symmetry.space_group_name_H-M   'P 1'
#
loop_
_entity.id
_entity.type
_entity.pdbx_description
1 polymer ?
#
loop_
_entity_poly.entity_id
_entity_poly.type
_entity_poly.pdbx_seq_one_letter_code
_entity_poly.pdbx_strand_id
1 'polypeptide(L)'
;MPRGGTRPGAGRPKGSSKGVPKKQGREQIALARAKGLTPLEYMLSVMNNEAEDPARRDRMAQAAAPYVHAKLAPKAADTDDKRIGEQKTAEAEWNDLLN
;
A
#
# COMPACT_ATOMS: atom_id res chain seq x y z
N MET A 1 -6.42 -37.85 -0.55
CA MET A 1 -5.30 -37.33 0.25
C MET A 1 -5.73 -36.01 0.89
N PRO A 2 -5.66 -35.84 2.22
CA PRO A 2 -6.05 -34.59 2.86
C PRO A 2 -5.03 -33.49 2.52
N ARG A 3 -5.50 -32.44 1.84
CA ARG A 3 -4.68 -31.27 1.47
C ARG A 3 -4.94 -30.14 2.47
N GLY A 4 -4.10 -30.03 3.50
CA GLY A 4 -4.12 -28.88 4.41
C GLY A 4 -3.97 -29.27 5.87
N GLY A 5 -2.79 -28.99 6.43
CA GLY A 5 -2.47 -29.19 7.83
C GLY A 5 -1.13 -28.51 8.11
N THR A 6 -0.86 -28.17 9.37
CA THR A 6 0.38 -27.51 9.78
C THR A 6 1.56 -28.42 9.46
N ARG A 7 2.36 -28.05 8.46
CA ARG A 7 3.61 -28.74 8.12
C ARG A 7 4.77 -28.01 8.82
N PRO A 8 5.85 -28.70 9.20
CA PRO A 8 7.08 -28.04 9.64
C PRO A 8 7.52 -27.01 8.58
N GLY A 9 7.61 -25.74 8.96
CA GLY A 9 7.93 -24.63 8.04
C GLY A 9 6.76 -24.11 7.18
N ALA A 10 5.55 -24.65 7.30
CA ALA A 10 4.36 -24.07 6.68
C ALA A 10 3.78 -22.94 7.53
N GLY A 11 3.12 -22.00 6.84
CA GLY A 11 2.56 -20.81 7.45
C GLY A 11 3.44 -19.58 7.24
N ARG A 12 2.97 -18.44 7.73
CA ARG A 12 3.67 -17.18 7.58
C ARG A 12 4.85 -17.12 8.56
N PRO A 13 6.08 -16.79 8.12
CA PRO A 13 7.24 -16.74 8.99
C PRO A 13 7.01 -15.73 10.14
N LYS A 14 7.37 -16.17 11.35
CA LYS A 14 7.24 -15.39 12.58
C LYS A 14 8.05 -14.10 12.44
N GLY A 15 7.39 -12.95 12.51
CA GLY A 15 8.01 -11.64 12.35
C GLY A 15 7.97 -11.03 10.94
N SER A 16 7.38 -11.71 9.94
CA SER A 16 7.17 -11.06 8.64
C SER A 16 6.24 -9.85 8.78
N SER A 17 6.73 -8.68 8.41
CA SER A 17 6.06 -7.38 8.61
C SER A 17 5.00 -7.05 7.56
N LYS A 18 4.78 -7.91 6.54
CA LYS A 18 3.80 -7.73 5.44
C LYS A 18 2.32 -7.76 5.89
N GLY A 19 1.95 -6.95 6.87
CA GLY A 19 0.59 -6.86 7.42
C GLY A 19 0.53 -6.39 8.87
N VAL A 20 1.68 -6.21 9.54
CA VAL A 20 1.70 -5.51 10.83
C VAL A 20 1.85 -4.03 10.54
N PRO A 21 0.94 -3.16 11.01
CA PRO A 21 1.09 -1.73 10.82
C PRO A 21 2.43 -1.27 11.39
N LYS A 22 3.20 -0.52 10.59
CA LYS A 22 4.50 0.02 10.99
C LYS A 22 4.35 0.85 12.28
N LYS A 23 5.42 0.98 13.08
CA LYS A 23 5.43 1.74 14.34
C LYS A 23 4.78 3.13 14.21
N GLN A 24 5.10 3.84 13.14
CA GLN A 24 4.52 5.15 12.82
C GLN A 24 2.99 5.13 12.68
N GLY A 25 2.40 4.08 12.09
CA GLY A 25 0.95 3.96 12.00
C GLY A 25 0.29 3.73 13.36
N ARG A 26 0.96 3.01 14.27
CA ARG A 26 0.46 2.80 15.64
C ARG A 26 0.45 4.09 16.45
N GLU A 27 1.50 4.89 16.34
CA GLU A 27 1.61 6.20 17.01
C GLU A 27 0.53 7.17 16.54
N GLN A 28 0.26 7.22 15.22
CA GLN A 28 -0.81 8.06 14.67
C GLN A 28 -2.20 7.62 15.13
N ILE A 29 -2.45 6.31 15.23
CA ILE A 29 -3.71 5.77 15.79
C ILE A 29 -3.85 6.17 17.27
N ALA A 30 -2.75 6.11 18.04
CA ALA A 30 -2.77 6.52 19.45
C ALA A 30 -3.04 8.03 19.60
N LEU A 31 -2.41 8.87 18.77
CA LEU A 31 -2.63 10.31 18.71
C LEU A 31 -4.08 10.66 18.32
N ALA A 32 -4.63 9.99 17.32
CA ALA A 32 -6.02 10.16 16.91
C ALA A 32 -6.98 9.82 18.05
N ARG A 33 -6.78 8.66 18.70
CA ARG A 33 -7.55 8.24 19.89
C ARG A 33 -7.46 9.24 21.04
N ALA A 34 -6.27 9.77 21.31
CA ALA A 34 -6.08 10.77 22.37
C ALA A 34 -6.86 12.07 22.09
N LYS A 35 -7.05 12.41 20.81
CA LYS A 35 -7.85 13.57 20.37
C LYS A 35 -9.34 13.26 20.17
N GLY A 36 -9.78 12.03 20.44
CA GLY A 36 -11.15 11.58 20.16
C GLY A 36 -11.49 11.50 18.67
N LEU A 37 -10.49 11.61 17.79
CA LEU A 37 -10.66 11.56 16.34
C LEU A 37 -10.50 10.12 15.85
N THR A 38 -11.24 9.77 14.82
CA THR A 38 -10.92 8.59 14.04
C THR A 38 -9.55 8.76 13.37
N PRO A 39 -8.82 7.67 13.07
CA PRO A 39 -7.55 7.77 12.36
C PRO A 39 -7.65 8.52 11.04
N LEU A 40 -8.76 8.37 10.31
CA LEU A 40 -9.01 9.06 9.04
C LEU A 40 -9.17 10.58 9.24
N GLU A 41 -9.99 11.00 10.21
CA GLU A 41 -10.18 12.43 10.53
C GLU A 41 -8.88 13.10 10.94
N TYR A 42 -8.04 12.40 11.71
CA TYR A 42 -6.71 12.90 12.05
C TYR A 42 -5.83 13.09 10.80
N MET A 43 -5.78 12.12 9.89
CA MET A 43 -5.02 12.24 8.64
C MET A 43 -5.49 13.45 7.81
N LEU A 44 -6.80 13.64 7.67
CA LEU A 44 -7.39 14.77 6.94
C LEU A 44 -7.08 16.12 7.61
N SER A 45 -7.12 16.18 8.95
CA SER A 45 -6.77 17.40 9.69
C SER A 45 -5.33 17.86 9.45
N VAL A 46 -4.39 16.91 9.33
CA VAL A 46 -2.97 17.20 9.05
C VAL A 46 -2.78 17.66 7.61
N MET A 47 -3.49 17.06 6.65
CA MET A 47 -3.44 17.46 5.24
C MET A 47 -3.93 18.89 5.02
N ASN A 48 -4.98 19.31 5.75
CA ASN A 48 -5.60 20.62 5.62
C ASN A 48 -4.85 21.74 6.37
N ASN A 49 -3.87 21.42 7.20
CA ASN A 49 -3.14 22.42 7.97
C ASN A 49 -1.88 22.89 7.22
N GLU A 50 -1.86 24.15 6.77
CA GLU A 50 -0.74 24.74 6.02
C GLU A 50 0.54 24.92 6.87
N ALA A 51 0.41 24.99 8.19
CA ALA A 51 1.56 25.10 9.10
C ALA A 51 2.33 23.79 9.28
N GLU A 52 1.81 22.67 8.76
CA GLU A 52 2.44 21.36 8.88
C GLU A 52 3.48 21.11 7.79
N ASP A 53 4.51 20.34 8.15
CA ASP A 53 5.56 19.93 7.22
C ASP A 53 4.96 19.29 5.94
N PRO A 54 5.30 19.80 4.74
CA PRO A 54 4.80 19.25 3.47
C PRO A 54 5.00 17.74 3.36
N ALA A 55 6.16 17.22 3.78
CA ALA A 55 6.42 15.78 3.70
C ALA A 55 5.51 14.97 4.64
N ARG A 56 5.13 15.53 5.80
CA ARG A 56 4.12 14.93 6.68
C ARG A 56 2.74 14.95 6.03
N ARG A 57 2.34 16.03 5.36
CA ARG A 57 1.06 16.12 4.65
C ARG A 57 0.94 15.07 3.55
N ASP A 58 1.98 14.91 2.74
CA ASP A 58 2.02 13.91 1.65
C ASP A 58 1.91 12.48 2.19
N ARG A 59 2.58 12.18 3.31
CA ARG A 59 2.50 10.87 3.96
C ARG A 59 1.08 10.56 4.45
N MET A 60 0.39 11.55 5.02
CA MET A 60 -1.00 11.37 5.45
C MET A 60 -1.94 11.20 4.25
N ALA A 61 -1.71 11.94 3.16
CA ALA A 61 -2.47 11.78 1.92
C ALA A 61 -2.34 10.36 1.35
N GLN A 62 -1.12 9.82 1.28
CA GLN A 62 -0.89 8.44 0.83
C GLN A 62 -1.57 7.41 1.73
N ALA A 63 -1.56 7.62 3.05
CA ALA A 63 -2.20 6.73 4.01
C ALA A 63 -3.73 6.79 3.96
N ALA A 64 -4.30 7.97 3.67
CA ALA A 64 -5.74 8.20 3.57
C ALA A 64 -6.35 7.79 2.22
N ALA A 65 -5.56 7.83 1.13
CA ALA A 65 -5.97 7.47 -0.23
C ALA A 65 -6.86 6.20 -0.35
N PRO A 66 -6.56 5.04 0.30
CA PRO A 66 -7.40 3.84 0.19
C PRO A 66 -8.80 3.98 0.79
N TYR A 67 -9.03 4.97 1.64
CA TYR A 67 -10.33 5.20 2.29
C TYR A 67 -11.15 6.29 1.60
N VAL A 68 -10.52 7.16 0.81
CA VAL A 68 -11.18 8.26 0.08
C VAL A 68 -11.47 7.88 -1.36
N HIS A 69 -10.56 7.14 -2.01
CA HIS A 69 -10.72 6.72 -3.39
C HIS A 69 -11.02 5.22 -3.46
N ALA A 70 -12.15 4.88 -4.08
CA ALA A 70 -12.51 3.49 -4.33
C ALA A 70 -11.39 2.82 -5.12
N LYS A 71 -10.82 1.75 -4.57
CA LYS A 71 -9.90 0.90 -5.32
C LYS A 71 -10.69 0.14 -6.37
N LEU A 72 -10.12 0.03 -7.58
CA LEU A 72 -10.66 -0.83 -8.61
C LEU A 72 -10.82 -2.25 -8.02
N ALA A 73 -12.02 -2.81 -8.10
CA ALA A 73 -12.26 -4.16 -7.62
C ALA A 73 -11.30 -5.13 -8.32
N PRO A 74 -10.74 -6.12 -7.61
CA PRO A 74 -9.91 -7.13 -8.26
C PRO A 74 -10.76 -7.82 -9.32
N LYS A 75 -10.40 -7.64 -10.60
CA LYS A 75 -10.99 -8.41 -11.69
C LYS A 75 -10.68 -9.87 -11.39
N ALA A 76 -11.71 -10.73 -11.37
CA ALA A 76 -11.51 -12.17 -11.25
C ALA A 76 -10.44 -12.57 -12.27
N ALA A 77 -9.41 -13.27 -11.80
CA ALA A 77 -8.39 -13.80 -12.68
C ALA A 77 -9.05 -14.94 -13.49
N ASP A 78 -9.68 -14.58 -14.60
CA ASP A 78 -9.92 -15.53 -15.67
C ASP A 78 -8.54 -16.05 -16.05
N THR A 79 -8.26 -17.29 -15.67
CA THR A 79 -6.99 -17.97 -15.95
C THR A 79 -6.96 -18.28 -17.43
N ASP A 80 -6.63 -17.29 -18.25
CA ASP A 80 -6.13 -17.50 -19.59
C ASP A 80 -4.67 -17.04 -19.62
N ASP A 81 -3.83 -18.05 -19.41
CA ASP A 81 -2.41 -18.07 -19.74
C ASP A 81 -2.22 -17.63 -21.20
N LYS A 82 -1.93 -16.33 -21.40
CA LYS A 82 -1.25 -15.71 -22.56
C LYS A 82 -1.27 -14.20 -22.43
N ARG A 83 -0.09 -13.64 -22.10
CA ARG A 83 0.38 -12.24 -22.23
C ARG A 83 1.01 -11.76 -20.91
N ILE A 84 2.15 -12.35 -20.57
CA ILE A 84 3.24 -11.50 -20.07
C ILE A 84 3.69 -10.71 -21.29
N GLY A 85 3.05 -9.55 -21.49
CA GLY A 85 3.48 -8.57 -22.47
C GLY A 85 4.89 -8.13 -22.07
N GLU A 86 5.82 -8.32 -22.99
CA GLU A 86 7.16 -7.75 -22.95
C GLU A 86 7.08 -6.30 -22.49
N GLN A 87 7.50 -6.03 -21.25
CA GLN A 87 7.85 -4.67 -20.87
C GLN A 87 9.18 -4.36 -21.54
N LYS A 88 9.13 -4.01 -22.83
CA LYS A 88 10.24 -3.32 -23.47
C LYS A 88 10.38 -1.99 -22.73
N THR A 89 11.48 -1.85 -22.01
CA THR A 89 11.88 -0.62 -21.34
C THR A 89 11.97 0.50 -22.37
N ALA A 90 11.33 1.64 -22.11
CA ALA A 90 11.26 2.79 -23.01
C ALA A 90 12.65 3.37 -23.40
N GLU A 91 13.72 2.94 -22.76
CA GLU A 91 15.12 3.29 -23.08
C GLU A 91 15.64 2.61 -24.35
N ALA A 92 15.04 1.49 -24.81
CA ALA A 92 15.50 0.79 -26.01
C ALA A 92 15.09 1.50 -27.31
N GLU A 93 13.94 2.17 -27.32
CA GLU A 93 13.38 2.86 -28.49
C GLU A 93 14.13 4.18 -28.80
N TRP A 94 14.73 4.83 -27.80
CA TRP A 94 15.48 6.07 -28.01
C TRP A 94 16.88 5.84 -28.60
N ASN A 95 17.49 4.67 -28.34
CA ASN A 95 18.87 4.40 -28.75
C ASN A 95 18.99 3.85 -30.17
N ASP A 96 17.86 3.48 -30.80
CA ASP A 96 17.79 2.95 -32.18
C ASP A 96 17.52 4.05 -33.24
N LEU A 97 17.14 5.26 -32.80
CA LEU A 97 16.92 6.43 -33.66
C LEU A 97 18.17 7.33 -33.82
N LEU A 98 19.28 6.98 -33.18
CA LEU A 98 20.54 7.75 -33.19
C LEU A 98 21.74 7.00 -33.80
N ASN A 99 21.50 5.88 -34.48
CA ASN A 99 22.45 5.26 -35.42
C ASN A 99 21.90 5.33 -36.85
#